data_AF-W2HIM1-F1
#
_entry.id   AF-W2HIM1-F1
#
_cell.length_a   1.000
_cell.length_b   1.000
_cell.length_c   1.000
_cell.angle_alpha   90.00
_cell.angle_beta   90.00
_cell.angle_gamma   90.00
#
_symmetry.space_group_name_H-M   'P 1'
#
loop_
_entity.id
_entity.type
_entity.pdbx_description
1 polymer ?
#
loop_
_entity_poly.entity_id
_entity_poly.type
_entity_poly.pdbx_seq_one_letter_code
_entity_poly.pdbx_strand_id
1 'polypeptide(L)'
;MEAWVRDKVSRLNLDASVYVEYTLGLLQDEDMDVSERVASVIAVFSGAADGLVAQDVLDQTLDETKMTQDVEKLLQAEQQQSQQEAELRLAEKQMKDLQIREKQRQEAEEAAERERQKAANRLKNMTREEIAAREQLISNYGFTVMSEFDEEGNVVKIKDKEKVTEDVGPANSNKQRVQQAQNAMREKMKKDHEKKVKYEKELLAKDKARKDKAKKRTMKKERQRGCG
;
A
#
# COMPACT_ATOMS: atom_id res chain seq x y z
N MET A 1 24.03 -4.51 17.80
CA MET A 1 25.42 -4.18 17.38
C MET A 1 25.97 -2.91 18.03
N GLU A 2 25.26 -1.76 17.97
CA GLU A 2 25.77 -0.47 18.48
C GLU A 2 26.26 -0.46 19.94
N ALA A 3 25.51 -1.05 20.87
CA ALA A 3 25.91 -1.09 22.28
C ALA A 3 27.23 -1.83 22.51
N TRP A 4 27.50 -2.88 21.73
CA TRP A 4 28.76 -3.63 21.78
C TRP A 4 29.92 -2.76 21.28
N VAL A 5 29.73 -2.04 20.17
CA VAL A 5 30.73 -1.09 19.66
C VAL A 5 31.03 0.01 20.69
N ARG A 6 29.99 0.57 21.33
CA ARG A 6 30.13 1.60 22.37
C ARG A 6 30.95 1.11 23.57
N ASP A 7 30.75 -0.13 24.00
CA ASP A 7 31.56 -0.74 25.07
C ASP A 7 33.04 -0.84 24.67
N LYS A 8 33.34 -1.30 23.45
CA LYS A 8 34.72 -1.38 22.94
C LYS A 8 35.38 -0.01 22.85
N VAL A 9 34.70 0.98 22.26
CA VAL A 9 35.18 2.37 22.15
C VAL A 9 35.45 2.97 23.53
N SER A 10 34.56 2.73 24.50
CA SER A 10 34.75 3.19 25.88
C SER A 10 35.95 2.55 26.58
N ARG A 11 36.19 1.25 26.38
CA ARG A 11 37.35 0.54 26.97
C ARG A 11 38.68 1.03 26.43
N LEU A 12 38.69 1.48 25.17
CA LEU A 12 39.87 2.01 24.48
C LEU A 12 40.07 3.51 24.70
N ASN A 13 39.22 4.15 25.51
CA ASN A 13 39.25 5.60 25.76
C ASN A 13 39.17 6.44 24.47
N LEU A 14 38.41 5.94 23.49
CA LEU A 14 38.19 6.59 22.20
C LEU A 14 36.91 7.44 22.21
N ASP A 15 36.85 8.45 21.34
CA ASP A 15 35.67 9.32 21.21
C ASP A 15 34.48 8.56 20.60
N ALA A 16 33.43 8.37 21.41
CA ALA A 16 32.20 7.70 20.98
C ALA A 16 31.48 8.39 19.82
N SER A 17 31.63 9.71 19.67
CA SER A 17 30.96 10.44 18.59
C SER A 17 31.57 10.16 17.22
N VAL A 18 32.86 9.84 17.17
CA VAL A 18 33.60 9.58 15.92
C VAL A 18 33.64 8.10 15.61
N TYR A 19 34.03 7.29 16.59
CA TYR A 19 34.40 5.90 16.33
C TYR A 19 33.20 4.95 16.30
N VAL A 20 32.09 5.26 16.99
CA VAL A 20 30.92 4.35 17.02
C VAL A 20 30.26 4.26 15.64
N GLU A 21 29.94 5.41 15.02
CA GLU A 21 29.28 5.43 13.72
C GLU A 21 30.18 4.87 12.61
N TYR A 22 31.47 5.24 12.62
CA TYR A 22 32.42 4.76 11.63
C TYR A 22 32.62 3.24 11.69
N THR A 23 32.80 2.67 12.89
CA THR A 23 33.00 1.22 13.03
C THR A 23 31.71 0.42 12.84
N LEU A 24 30.55 0.98 13.18
CA LEU A 24 29.26 0.42 12.75
C LEU A 24 29.19 0.30 11.23
N GLY A 25 29.58 1.35 10.51
CA GLY A 25 29.63 1.33 9.04
C GLY A 25 30.51 0.22 8.48
N LEU A 26 31.69 0.00 9.07
CA LEU A 26 32.59 -1.10 8.67
C LEU A 26 32.00 -2.48 8.97
N LEU A 27 31.33 -2.66 10.11
CA LEU A 27 30.74 -3.96 10.48
C LEU A 27 29.49 -4.30 9.67
N GLN A 28 28.77 -3.29 9.19
CA GLN A 28 27.57 -3.43 8.37
C GLN A 28 27.87 -3.58 6.87
N ASP A 29 29.13 -3.44 6.44
CA ASP A 29 29.50 -3.52 5.02
C ASP A 29 29.31 -4.94 4.46
N GLU A 30 28.20 -5.18 3.78
CA GLU A 30 27.83 -6.50 3.25
C GLU A 30 28.79 -7.07 2.21
N ASP A 31 29.67 -6.25 1.61
CA ASP A 31 30.58 -6.66 0.54
C ASP A 31 31.81 -7.41 1.05
N MET A 32 32.12 -7.35 2.35
CA MET A 32 33.28 -7.99 2.98
C MET A 32 32.88 -9.16 3.89
N ASP A 33 33.77 -10.13 4.10
CA ASP A 33 33.54 -11.18 5.09
C ASP A 33 33.62 -10.63 6.51
N VAL A 34 32.90 -11.24 7.46
CA VAL A 34 32.86 -10.77 8.87
C VAL A 34 34.26 -10.69 9.49
N SER A 35 35.12 -11.66 9.18
CA SER A 35 36.52 -11.67 9.64
C SER A 35 37.29 -10.45 9.13
N GLU A 36 37.10 -10.05 7.87
CA GLU A 36 37.78 -8.90 7.27
C GLU A 36 37.25 -7.58 7.82
N ARG A 37 35.94 -7.49 8.07
CA ARG A 37 35.32 -6.33 8.73
C ARG A 37 35.87 -6.15 10.14
N VAL A 38 35.96 -7.23 10.91
CA VAL A 38 36.51 -7.23 12.26
C VAL A 38 37.99 -6.88 12.25
N ALA A 39 38.78 -7.43 11.33
CA ALA A 39 40.19 -7.08 11.18
C ALA A 39 40.38 -5.59 10.84
N SER A 40 39.53 -5.03 9.98
CA SER A 40 39.52 -3.60 9.65
C SER A 40 39.20 -2.72 10.87
N VAL A 41 38.21 -3.13 11.67
CA VAL A 41 37.87 -2.44 12.92
C VAL A 41 39.01 -2.52 13.93
N ILE A 42 39.65 -3.68 14.07
CA ILE A 42 40.82 -3.85 14.93
C ILE A 42 41.96 -2.94 14.47
N ALA A 43 42.26 -2.87 13.17
CA ALA A 43 43.31 -1.99 12.66
C ALA A 43 43.04 -0.52 12.98
N VAL A 44 41.79 -0.07 12.81
CA VAL A 44 41.36 1.30 13.15
C VAL A 44 41.50 1.56 14.65
N PHE A 45 41.02 0.65 15.49
CA PHE A 45 41.06 0.80 16.94
C PHE A 45 42.48 0.74 17.49
N SER A 46 43.31 -0.20 17.03
CA SER A 46 44.71 -0.30 17.42
C SER A 46 45.47 0.97 17.07
N GLY A 47 45.28 1.52 15.87
CA GLY A 47 45.95 2.77 15.46
C GLY A 47 45.44 4.00 16.23
N ALA A 48 44.15 4.04 16.57
CA ALA A 48 43.56 5.17 17.29
C ALA A 48 43.86 5.15 18.79
N ALA A 49 43.98 3.97 19.38
CA ALA A 49 44.17 3.77 20.81
C ALA A 49 45.65 3.57 21.20
N ASP A 50 46.56 3.60 20.22
CA ASP A 50 48.01 3.54 20.45
C ASP A 50 48.46 4.67 21.38
N GLY A 51 49.12 4.30 22.47
CA GLY A 51 49.55 5.22 23.53
C GLY A 51 48.42 5.82 24.40
N LEU A 52 47.14 5.54 24.14
CA LEU A 52 46.02 5.99 24.97
C LEU A 52 45.67 5.01 26.10
N VAL A 53 45.94 3.73 25.87
CA VAL A 53 45.69 2.63 26.83
C VAL A 53 46.91 1.71 26.88
N ALA A 54 47.00 0.91 27.93
CA ALA A 54 48.08 -0.06 28.08
C ALA A 54 47.93 -1.22 27.06
N GLN A 55 49.06 -1.80 26.63
CA GLN A 55 49.08 -2.83 25.59
C GLN A 55 48.27 -4.08 25.96
N ASP A 56 48.26 -4.46 27.24
CA ASP A 56 47.45 -5.56 27.75
C ASP A 56 45.94 -5.29 27.60
N VAL A 57 45.51 -4.04 27.78
CA VAL A 57 44.12 -3.63 27.54
C VAL A 57 43.78 -3.68 26.05
N LEU A 58 44.69 -3.27 25.17
CA LEU A 58 44.53 -3.40 23.72
C LEU A 58 44.36 -4.86 23.32
N ASP A 59 45.31 -5.72 23.69
CA ASP A 59 45.33 -7.13 23.31
C ASP A 59 44.10 -7.88 23.85
N GLN A 60 43.65 -7.55 25.06
CA GLN A 60 42.43 -8.14 25.65
C GLN A 60 41.15 -7.63 24.98
N THR A 61 41.10 -6.36 24.59
CA THR A 61 39.89 -5.74 24.04
C THR A 61 39.72 -6.06 22.55
N LEU A 62 40.83 -6.13 21.82
CA LEU A 62 40.96 -6.31 20.38
C LEU A 62 41.37 -7.75 20.00
N ASP A 63 40.76 -8.73 20.65
CA ASP A 63 40.93 -10.15 20.30
C ASP A 63 40.10 -10.49 19.07
N GLU A 64 40.76 -10.70 17.93
CA GLU A 64 40.15 -11.01 16.64
C GLU A 64 39.19 -12.20 16.70
N THR A 65 39.58 -13.28 17.38
CA THR A 65 38.77 -14.50 17.44
C THR A 65 37.48 -14.26 18.22
N LYS A 66 37.57 -13.57 19.36
CA LYS A 66 36.39 -13.25 20.19
C LYS A 66 35.50 -12.22 19.52
N MET A 67 36.09 -11.17 18.94
CA MET A 67 35.33 -10.12 18.26
C MET A 67 34.58 -10.69 17.04
N THR A 68 35.19 -11.59 16.28
CA THR A 68 34.53 -12.25 15.15
C THR A 68 33.33 -13.05 15.61
N GLN A 69 33.49 -13.89 16.64
CA GLN A 69 32.38 -14.67 17.21
C GLN A 69 31.26 -13.79 17.78
N ASP A 70 31.62 -12.68 18.45
CA ASP A 70 30.63 -11.75 19.00
C ASP A 70 29.84 -11.06 17.88
N VAL A 71 30.53 -10.58 16.83
CA VAL A 71 29.89 -9.92 15.69
C VAL A 71 28.99 -10.89 14.93
N GLU A 72 29.42 -12.14 14.69
CA GLU A 72 28.58 -13.18 14.07
C GLU A 72 27.30 -13.42 14.87
N LYS A 73 27.39 -13.57 16.19
CA LYS A 73 26.21 -13.75 17.06
C LYS A 73 25.29 -12.54 17.00
N LEU A 74 25.84 -11.33 16.99
CA LEU A 74 25.07 -10.10 16.92
C LEU A 74 24.34 -9.96 15.58
N LEU A 75 25.01 -10.29 14.47
CA LEU A 75 24.41 -10.28 13.13
C LEU A 75 23.30 -11.34 13.01
N GLN A 76 23.54 -12.55 13.54
CA GLN A 76 22.51 -13.59 13.57
C GLN A 76 21.29 -13.17 14.38
N ALA A 77 21.49 -12.56 15.55
CA ALA A 77 20.40 -12.07 16.39
C ALA A 77 19.61 -10.95 15.69
N GLU A 78 20.30 -10.03 15.01
CA GLU A 78 19.68 -8.94 14.25
C GLU A 78 18.87 -9.48 13.05
N GLN A 79 19.41 -10.48 12.34
CA GLN A 79 18.70 -11.13 11.25
C GLN A 79 17.45 -11.87 11.73
N GLN A 80 17.53 -12.57 12.87
CA GLN A 80 16.37 -13.23 13.47
C GLN A 80 15.30 -12.24 13.92
N GLN A 81 15.70 -11.12 14.55
CA GLN A 81 14.76 -10.06 14.94
C GLN A 81 14.08 -9.43 13.72
N SER A 82 14.83 -9.15 12.66
CA SER A 82 14.29 -8.62 11.41
C SER A 82 13.27 -9.57 10.77
N GLN A 83 13.56 -10.87 10.76
CA GLN A 83 12.64 -11.90 10.26
C GLN A 83 11.35 -11.97 11.09
N GLN A 84 11.47 -11.97 12.43
CA GLN A 84 10.30 -11.98 13.32
C GLN A 84 9.45 -10.71 13.15
N GLU A 85 10.08 -9.54 13.01
CA GLU A 85 9.35 -8.29 12.77
C GLU A 85 8.63 -8.32 11.42
N ALA A 86 9.27 -8.86 10.37
CA ALA A 86 8.65 -9.01 9.06
C ALA A 86 7.44 -9.96 9.10
N GLU A 87 7.56 -11.09 9.82
CA GLU A 87 6.47 -12.05 10.01
C GLU A 87 5.30 -11.43 10.78
N LEU A 88 5.59 -10.71 11.86
CA LEU A 88 4.58 -10.03 12.66
C LEU A 88 3.85 -8.96 11.83
N ARG A 89 4.59 -8.17 11.03
CA ARG A 89 3.99 -7.19 10.10
C ARG A 89 3.12 -7.85 9.03
N LEU A 90 3.47 -9.05 8.55
CA LEU A 90 2.66 -9.80 7.60
C LEU A 90 1.36 -10.28 8.27
N ALA A 91 1.47 -10.86 9.47
CA ALA A 91 0.33 -11.33 10.25
C ALA A 91 -0.64 -10.19 10.58
N GLU A 92 -0.13 -9.02 10.96
CA GLU A 92 -0.96 -7.82 11.20
C GLU A 92 -1.72 -7.37 9.96
N LYS A 93 -1.08 -7.40 8.78
CA LYS A 93 -1.75 -7.06 7.52
C LYS A 93 -2.86 -8.05 7.20
N GLN A 94 -2.60 -9.34 7.33
CA GLN A 94 -3.61 -10.39 7.11
C GLN A 94 -4.80 -10.23 8.05
N MET A 95 -4.55 -9.95 9.34
CA MET A 95 -5.62 -9.71 10.32
C MET A 95 -6.45 -8.47 9.97
N LYS A 96 -5.83 -7.37 9.55
CA LYS A 96 -6.54 -6.16 9.11
C LYS A 96 -7.39 -6.43 7.87
N ASP A 97 -6.87 -7.16 6.90
CA ASP A 97 -7.60 -7.52 5.69
C ASP A 97 -8.83 -8.39 5.98
N LEU A 98 -8.69 -9.36 6.90
CA LEU A 98 -9.81 -10.18 7.36
C LEU A 98 -10.88 -9.34 8.07
N GLN A 99 -10.48 -8.43 8.96
CA GLN A 99 -11.41 -7.52 9.64
C GLN A 99 -12.16 -6.63 8.66
N ILE A 100 -11.49 -6.10 7.63
CA ILE A 100 -12.14 -5.28 6.60
C ILE A 100 -13.17 -6.11 5.83
N ARG A 101 -12.81 -7.33 5.42
CA ARG A 101 -13.74 -8.23 4.70
C ARG A 101 -14.94 -8.60 5.55
N GLU A 102 -14.74 -8.89 6.82
CA GLU A 102 -15.83 -9.22 7.73
C GLU A 102 -16.77 -8.03 7.94
N LYS A 103 -16.22 -6.83 8.14
CA LYS A 103 -17.01 -5.61 8.24
C LYS A 103 -17.82 -5.34 6.97
N GLN A 104 -17.21 -5.50 5.80
CA GLN A 104 -17.91 -5.36 4.51
C GLN A 104 -19.03 -6.40 4.36
N ARG A 105 -18.81 -7.64 4.80
CA ARG A 105 -19.84 -8.68 4.79
C ARG A 105 -21.01 -8.30 5.70
N GLN A 106 -20.72 -7.87 6.92
CA GLN A 106 -21.75 -7.42 7.88
C GLN A 106 -22.54 -6.23 7.34
N GLU A 107 -21.86 -5.21 6.80
CA GLU A 107 -22.52 -4.03 6.21
C GLU A 107 -23.41 -4.41 5.02
N ALA A 108 -22.97 -5.36 4.18
CA ALA A 108 -23.76 -5.86 3.05
C ALA A 108 -24.99 -6.64 3.52
N GLU A 109 -24.84 -7.48 4.54
CA GLU A 109 -25.93 -8.26 5.13
C GLU A 109 -26.98 -7.34 5.79
N GLU A 110 -26.55 -6.37 6.59
CA GLU A 110 -27.44 -5.37 7.17
C GLU A 110 -28.18 -4.54 6.11
N ALA A 111 -27.50 -4.16 5.02
CA ALA A 111 -28.12 -3.43 3.93
C ALA A 111 -29.18 -4.28 3.22
N ALA A 112 -28.89 -5.56 2.98
CA ALA A 112 -29.83 -6.50 2.38
C ALA A 112 -31.05 -6.74 3.29
N GLU A 113 -30.84 -6.86 4.60
CA GLU A 113 -31.94 -7.01 5.55
C GLU A 113 -32.82 -5.75 5.60
N ARG A 114 -32.21 -4.56 5.64
CA ARG A 114 -32.94 -3.28 5.58
C ARG A 114 -33.75 -3.14 4.29
N GLU A 115 -33.21 -3.53 3.14
CA GLU A 115 -33.93 -3.58 1.85
C GLU A 115 -35.12 -4.55 1.92
N ARG A 116 -34.90 -5.76 2.43
CA ARG A 116 -35.95 -6.79 2.58
C ARG A 116 -37.09 -6.32 3.50
N GLN A 117 -36.76 -5.70 4.62
CA GLN A 117 -37.75 -5.14 5.55
C GLN A 117 -38.52 -3.97 4.91
N LYS A 118 -37.84 -3.07 4.19
CA LYS A 118 -38.50 -1.99 3.43
C LYS A 118 -39.45 -2.54 2.36
N ALA A 119 -39.03 -3.56 1.61
CA ALA A 119 -39.88 -4.20 0.61
C ALA A 119 -41.11 -4.87 1.24
N ALA A 120 -40.93 -5.58 2.36
CA ALA A 120 -42.03 -6.18 3.10
C ALA A 120 -43.01 -5.13 3.66
N ASN A 121 -42.50 -4.02 4.20
CA ASN A 121 -43.35 -2.92 4.70
C ASN A 121 -44.11 -2.22 3.57
N ARG A 122 -43.49 -2.02 2.41
CA ARG A 122 -44.19 -1.51 1.22
C ARG A 122 -45.34 -2.43 0.83
N LEU A 123 -45.12 -3.75 0.81
CA LEU A 123 -46.15 -4.72 0.48
C LEU A 123 -47.31 -4.72 1.49
N LYS A 124 -47.00 -4.61 2.80
CA LYS A 124 -48.02 -4.54 3.86
C LYS A 124 -48.89 -3.28 3.80
N ASN A 125 -48.33 -2.17 3.33
CA ASN A 125 -49.03 -0.88 3.29
C ASN A 125 -49.80 -0.63 1.99
N MET A 126 -49.73 -1.54 1.01
CA MET A 126 -50.52 -1.42 -0.22
C MET A 126 -51.97 -1.87 0.01
N THR A 127 -52.89 -1.17 -0.63
CA THR A 127 -54.31 -1.53 -0.65
C THR A 127 -54.57 -2.71 -1.58
N ARG A 128 -55.72 -3.39 -1.43
CA ARG A 128 -56.08 -4.58 -2.21
C ARG A 128 -56.14 -4.32 -3.72
N GLU A 129 -56.56 -3.12 -4.13
CA GLU A 129 -56.61 -2.70 -5.54
C GLU A 129 -55.20 -2.47 -6.11
N GLU A 130 -54.29 -1.86 -5.35
CA GLU A 130 -52.90 -1.65 -5.75
C GLU A 130 -52.12 -2.97 -5.87
N ILE A 131 -52.40 -3.94 -4.98
CA ILE A 131 -51.83 -5.28 -5.06
C ILE A 131 -52.30 -5.99 -6.33
N ALA A 132 -53.60 -5.93 -6.65
CA ALA A 132 -54.16 -6.53 -7.86
C ALA A 132 -53.60 -5.88 -9.14
N ALA A 133 -53.46 -4.55 -9.17
CA ALA A 133 -52.84 -3.84 -10.30
C ALA A 133 -51.35 -4.21 -10.47
N ARG A 134 -50.62 -4.39 -9.37
CA ARG A 134 -49.24 -4.87 -9.39
C ARG A 134 -49.14 -6.30 -9.92
N GLU A 135 -50.00 -7.21 -9.46
CA GLU A 135 -50.04 -8.60 -9.95
C GLU A 135 -50.41 -8.66 -11.43
N GLN A 136 -51.34 -7.82 -11.88
CA GLN A 136 -51.70 -7.71 -13.28
C GLN A 136 -50.53 -7.19 -14.12
N LEU A 137 -49.77 -6.21 -13.63
CA LEU A 137 -48.55 -5.73 -14.28
C LEU A 137 -47.44 -6.80 -14.32
N ILE A 138 -47.25 -7.56 -13.24
CA ILE A 138 -46.32 -8.69 -13.20
C ILE A 138 -46.78 -9.82 -14.13
N SER A 139 -48.08 -10.07 -14.23
CA SER A 139 -48.61 -11.08 -15.16
C SER A 139 -48.48 -10.65 -16.62
N ASN A 140 -48.63 -9.35 -16.92
CA ASN A 140 -48.61 -8.83 -18.28
C ASN A 140 -47.20 -8.52 -18.80
N TYR A 141 -46.29 -8.11 -17.90
CA TYR A 141 -44.95 -7.62 -18.24
C TYR A 141 -43.85 -8.18 -17.36
N GLY A 142 -44.20 -8.89 -16.28
CA GLY A 142 -43.20 -9.64 -15.52
C GLY A 142 -42.61 -10.69 -16.41
N PHE A 143 -41.29 -10.77 -16.40
CA PHE A 143 -40.53 -11.69 -17.21
C PHE A 143 -40.78 -13.11 -16.70
N THR A 144 -41.79 -13.78 -17.25
CA THR A 144 -41.96 -15.22 -17.08
C THR A 144 -40.78 -15.86 -17.79
N VAL A 145 -39.81 -16.36 -17.03
CA VAL A 145 -38.73 -17.23 -17.54
C VAL A 145 -39.37 -18.56 -17.93
N MET A 146 -40.17 -18.56 -18.99
CA MET A 146 -40.54 -19.74 -19.76
C MET A 146 -39.86 -19.56 -21.12
N SER A 147 -38.53 -19.48 -21.08
CA SER A 147 -37.72 -19.72 -22.27
C SER A 147 -37.84 -21.20 -22.56
N GLU A 148 -38.71 -21.58 -23.50
CA GLU A 148 -38.67 -22.92 -24.08
C GLU A 148 -37.33 -23.04 -24.81
N PHE A 149 -36.46 -23.92 -24.30
CA PHE A 149 -35.20 -24.27 -24.94
C PHE A 149 -35.48 -25.34 -25.98
N ASP A 150 -34.90 -25.23 -27.17
CA ASP A 150 -34.93 -26.31 -28.16
C ASP A 150 -34.04 -27.50 -27.73
N GLU A 151 -34.09 -28.61 -28.47
CA GLU A 151 -33.32 -29.84 -28.19
C GLU A 151 -31.79 -29.65 -28.26
N GLU A 152 -31.32 -28.48 -28.69
CA GLU A 152 -29.90 -28.09 -28.77
C GLU A 152 -29.52 -27.04 -27.70
N GLY A 153 -30.45 -26.69 -26.80
CA GLY A 153 -30.21 -25.82 -25.64
C GLY A 153 -30.20 -24.33 -25.96
N ASN A 154 -30.75 -23.91 -27.10
CA ASN A 154 -30.85 -22.50 -27.48
C ASN A 154 -32.18 -21.88 -27.04
N VAL A 155 -32.14 -20.61 -26.62
CA VAL A 155 -33.33 -19.85 -26.20
C VAL A 155 -34.16 -19.44 -27.41
N VAL A 156 -35.34 -20.03 -27.58
CA VAL A 156 -36.27 -19.64 -28.64
C VAL A 156 -37.05 -18.40 -28.20
N LYS A 157 -36.94 -17.29 -28.97
CA LYS A 157 -37.72 -16.08 -28.71
C LYS A 157 -39.17 -16.30 -29.14
N ILE A 158 -40.09 -16.31 -28.17
CA ILE A 158 -41.53 -16.22 -28.44
C ILE A 158 -41.79 -14.85 -29.11
N LYS A 159 -42.31 -14.86 -30.34
CA LYS A 159 -42.72 -13.64 -31.03
C LYS A 159 -43.98 -13.11 -30.38
N ASP A 160 -43.86 -12.01 -29.63
CA ASP A 160 -45.02 -11.26 -29.15
C ASP A 160 -45.86 -10.77 -30.34
N LYS A 161 -47.18 -11.02 -30.26
CA LYS A 161 -48.16 -10.48 -31.20
C LYS A 161 -48.15 -8.96 -31.11
N GLU A 162 -47.97 -8.30 -32.26
CA GLU A 162 -48.06 -6.84 -32.41
C GLU A 162 -49.32 -6.28 -31.74
N LYS A 163 -49.13 -5.44 -30.73
CA LYS A 163 -50.13 -4.45 -30.33
C LYS A 163 -49.71 -3.10 -30.90
N VAL A 164 -50.49 -2.64 -31.86
CA VAL A 164 -50.52 -1.25 -32.32
C VAL A 164 -50.87 -0.38 -31.11
N THR A 165 -49.97 0.55 -30.74
CA THR A 165 -50.28 1.60 -29.77
C THR A 165 -50.26 2.94 -30.49
N GLU A 166 -51.44 3.55 -30.58
CA GLU A 166 -51.63 4.95 -30.93
C GLU A 166 -50.86 5.86 -29.96
N ASP A 167 -50.18 6.84 -30.54
CA ASP A 167 -49.32 7.81 -29.88
C ASP A 167 -50.15 8.98 -29.33
N VAL A 168 -50.70 8.85 -28.12
CA VAL A 168 -51.26 9.99 -27.37
C VAL A 168 -51.02 9.81 -25.87
N GLY A 169 -49.83 10.18 -25.39
CA GLY A 169 -49.50 10.25 -23.96
C GLY A 169 -48.32 11.18 -23.67
N PRO A 170 -48.23 11.78 -22.47
CA PRO A 170 -47.17 12.74 -22.15
C PRO A 170 -45.79 12.09 -22.29
N ALA A 171 -44.93 12.69 -23.12
CA ALA A 171 -43.64 12.14 -23.52
C ALA A 171 -42.83 11.65 -22.30
N ASN A 172 -42.41 10.39 -22.35
CA ASN A 172 -41.66 9.72 -21.29
C ASN A 172 -40.27 10.36 -21.10
N SER A 173 -40.18 11.31 -20.15
CA SER A 173 -38.96 12.04 -19.79
C SER A 173 -37.93 11.21 -19.01
N ASN A 174 -38.24 9.98 -18.59
CA ASN A 174 -37.32 9.15 -17.82
C ASN A 174 -36.11 8.71 -18.66
N LYS A 175 -36.31 8.42 -19.95
CA LYS A 175 -35.20 8.07 -20.87
C LYS A 175 -34.20 9.22 -20.98
N GLN A 176 -34.69 10.46 -21.10
CA GLN A 176 -33.85 11.65 -21.14
C GLN A 176 -33.15 11.91 -19.80
N ARG A 177 -33.83 11.74 -18.65
CA ARG A 177 -33.19 11.90 -17.33
C ARG A 177 -32.07 10.88 -17.09
N VAL A 178 -32.29 9.62 -17.42
CA VAL A 178 -31.26 8.58 -17.27
C VAL A 178 -30.06 8.86 -18.18
N GLN A 179 -30.30 9.31 -19.41
CA GLN A 179 -29.24 9.66 -20.35
C GLN A 179 -28.47 10.92 -19.90
N GLN A 180 -29.16 11.93 -19.36
CA GLN A 180 -28.53 13.11 -18.76
C GLN A 180 -27.70 12.76 -17.52
N ALA A 181 -28.18 11.88 -16.65
CA ALA A 181 -27.45 11.43 -15.47
C ALA A 181 -26.18 10.64 -15.84
N GLN A 182 -26.25 9.73 -16.82
CA GLN A 182 -25.07 9.01 -17.32
C GLN A 182 -24.05 9.96 -17.97
N ASN A 183 -24.51 10.91 -18.79
CA ASN A 183 -23.62 11.90 -19.41
C ASN A 183 -22.96 12.80 -18.36
N ALA A 184 -23.70 13.26 -17.35
CA ALA A 184 -23.16 14.06 -16.26
C ALA A 184 -22.12 13.29 -15.42
N MET A 185 -22.33 12.00 -15.18
CA MET A 185 -21.36 11.14 -14.49
C MET A 185 -20.09 10.97 -15.31
N ARG A 186 -20.22 10.74 -16.63
CA ARG A 186 -19.08 10.62 -17.55
C ARG A 186 -18.28 11.92 -17.63
N GLU A 187 -18.94 13.07 -17.67
CA GLU A 187 -18.26 14.37 -17.64
C GLU A 187 -17.54 14.65 -16.32
N LYS A 188 -18.14 14.28 -15.17
CA LYS A 188 -17.46 14.40 -13.86
C LYS A 188 -16.20 13.55 -13.83
N MET A 189 -16.28 12.29 -14.25
CA MET A 189 -15.12 11.39 -14.30
C MET A 189 -14.01 11.93 -15.21
N LYS A 190 -14.38 12.50 -16.37
CA LYS A 190 -13.42 13.13 -17.29
C LYS A 190 -12.76 14.36 -16.67
N LYS A 191 -13.54 15.25 -16.06
CA LYS A 191 -13.03 16.45 -15.37
C LYS A 191 -12.11 16.11 -14.21
N ASP A 192 -12.45 15.11 -13.41
CA ASP A 192 -11.63 14.69 -12.27
C ASP A 192 -10.33 14.01 -12.72
N HIS A 193 -10.38 13.23 -13.81
CA HIS A 193 -9.18 12.68 -14.42
C HIS A 193 -8.26 13.79 -14.98
N GLU A 194 -8.81 14.75 -15.72
CA GLU A 194 -8.04 15.89 -16.24
C GLU A 194 -7.41 16.74 -15.11
N LYS A 195 -8.11 16.91 -13.98
CA LYS A 195 -7.55 17.58 -12.79
C LYS A 195 -6.38 16.79 -12.19
N LYS A 196 -6.51 15.47 -12.04
CA LYS A 196 -5.43 14.61 -11.54
C LYS A 196 -4.20 14.68 -12.45
N VAL A 197 -4.39 14.54 -13.76
CA VAL A 197 -3.30 14.63 -14.74
C VAL A 197 -2.60 15.99 -14.68
N LYS A 198 -3.35 17.09 -14.57
CA LYS A 198 -2.76 18.43 -14.41
C LYS A 198 -1.95 18.56 -13.13
N TYR A 199 -2.47 18.05 -12.01
CA TYR A 199 -1.80 18.06 -10.72
C TYR A 199 -0.49 17.25 -10.73
N GLU A 200 -0.52 16.04 -11.29
CA GLU A 200 0.67 15.19 -11.45
C GLU A 200 1.73 15.84 -12.36
N LYS A 201 1.29 16.46 -13.46
CA LYS A 201 2.18 17.21 -14.36
C LYS A 201 2.84 18.40 -13.66
N GLU A 202 2.10 19.12 -12.81
CA GLU A 202 2.63 20.22 -12.01
C GLU A 202 3.62 19.74 -10.95
N LEU A 203 3.33 18.61 -10.29
CA LEU A 203 4.21 17.98 -9.30
C LEU A 203 5.55 17.56 -9.93
N LEU A 204 5.49 16.91 -11.09
CA LEU A 204 6.69 16.50 -11.85
C LEU A 204 7.50 17.70 -12.33
N ALA A 205 6.86 18.79 -12.75
CA ALA A 205 7.55 20.03 -13.13
C ALA A 205 8.24 20.68 -11.93
N LYS A 206 7.59 20.71 -10.75
CA LYS A 206 8.19 21.20 -9.50
C LYS A 206 9.39 20.37 -9.07
N ASP A 207 9.34 19.04 -9.21
CA ASP A 207 10.47 18.16 -8.88
C ASP A 207 11.66 18.35 -9.83
N LYS A 208 11.41 18.44 -11.15
CA LYS A 208 12.45 18.77 -12.14
C LYS A 208 13.12 20.12 -11.83
N ALA A 209 12.33 21.15 -11.53
CA ALA A 209 12.87 22.46 -11.16
C ALA A 209 13.71 22.45 -9.87
N ARG A 210 13.35 21.61 -8.88
CA ARG A 210 14.17 21.39 -7.67
C ARG A 210 15.48 20.70 -8.00
N LYS A 211 15.44 19.63 -8.80
CA LYS A 211 16.64 18.90 -9.25
C LYS A 211 17.59 19.79 -10.04
N ASP A 212 17.08 20.62 -10.95
CA ASP A 212 17.91 21.54 -11.73
C ASP A 212 18.53 22.66 -10.87
N LYS A 213 17.78 23.19 -9.88
CA LYS A 213 18.34 24.14 -8.90
C LYS A 213 19.42 23.49 -8.03
N ALA A 214 19.23 22.25 -7.61
CA ALA A 214 20.23 21.50 -6.84
C ALA A 214 21.51 21.29 -7.67
N LYS A 215 21.38 20.81 -8.92
CA LYS A 215 22.51 20.65 -9.87
C LYS A 215 23.27 21.95 -10.12
N LYS A 216 22.56 23.07 -10.30
CA LYS A 216 23.20 24.39 -10.47
C LYS A 216 23.94 24.84 -9.21
N ARG A 217 23.42 24.55 -8.01
CA ARG A 217 24.08 24.86 -6.73
C ARG A 217 25.32 24.00 -6.51
N THR A 218 25.27 22.71 -6.85
CA THR A 218 26.43 21.81 -6.72
C THR A 218 27.55 22.20 -7.69
N MET A 219 27.23 22.43 -8.97
CA MET A 219 28.23 22.90 -9.95
C MET A 219 28.88 24.24 -9.56
N LYS A 220 28.09 25.18 -9.00
CA LYS A 220 28.65 26.46 -8.49
C LYS A 220 29.62 26.24 -7.32
N LYS A 221 29.31 25.29 -6.43
CA LYS A 221 30.12 24.97 -5.25
C LYS A 221 31.43 24.25 -5.63
N GLU A 222 31.41 23.37 -6.63
CA GLU A 222 32.61 22.73 -7.17
C GLU A 222 33.50 23.72 -7.92
N ARG A 223 32.94 24.57 -8.79
CA ARG A 223 33.71 25.60 -9.51
C ARG A 223 34.39 26.59 -8.57
N GLN A 224 33.82 26.85 -7.39
CA GLN A 224 34.42 27.71 -6.37
C GLN A 224 35.51 27.00 -5.54
N ARG A 225 35.49 25.66 -5.47
CA ARG A 225 36.52 24.87 -4.77
C ARG A 225 37.72 24.51 -5.66
N GLY A 226 37.54 24.44 -6.98
CA GLY A 226 38.61 24.17 -7.96
C GLY A 226 39.36 25.40 -8.47
N CYS A 227 39.11 26.60 -7.92
CA CYS A 227 39.80 27.85 -8.29
C CYS A 227 40.44 28.53 -7.06
N GLY A 228 40.94 27.73 -6.11
CA GLY A 228 41.77 28.18 -4.99
C GLY A 228 43.09 27.44 -5.00
#